data_AF-A0A957FK31-F1
#
_entry.id   AF-A0A957FK31-F1
#
_cell.length_a   1.000
_cell.length_b   1.000
_cell.length_c   1.000
_cell.angle_alpha   90.00
_cell.angle_beta   90.00
_cell.angle_gamma   90.00
#
_symmetry.space_group_name_H-M   'P 1'
#
loop_
_entity.id
_entity.type
_entity.pdbx_description
1 polymer ?
#
loop_
_entity_poly.entity_id
_entity_poly.type
_entity_poly.pdbx_seq_one_letter_code
_entity_poly.pdbx_strand_id
1 'polypeptide(L)'
;MIRATGPAPETAVRQQAVQQVFAPGRTSASGDARDDELGNDISYVHGAPVAPAEVDLRTLPSRAADTDLLQQRYLAGEFDMDENEGPVSPAVFDNLVQESLAQGVDKSVQNYEGSPTILALNSGASFKSIDYTQSQQGVPPDPDITVGTGQIIIGVNTSFQVFDKAGNSLVGPTLFSDFWGANCGTGSSVVMFDPYLDYDEKENRYILGITAYDPNVNGGDNGYACIAVSKTDNAAGQYWLYSFDGNPGTGTDYFFDYPH
;
A
#
# COMPACT_ATOMS: atom_id res chain seq x y z
N MET A 1 -11.16 -14.17 -28.86
CA MET A 1 -11.78 -15.49 -28.60
C MET A 1 -12.82 -15.26 -27.53
N ILE A 2 -14.11 -15.40 -27.84
CA ILE A 2 -15.21 -15.12 -26.91
C ILE A 2 -15.50 -16.41 -26.14
N ARG A 3 -15.56 -16.36 -24.80
CA ARG A 3 -15.81 -17.53 -23.93
C ARG A 3 -17.17 -18.16 -24.22
N ALA A 4 -17.24 -19.49 -24.10
CA ALA A 4 -18.48 -20.25 -24.24
C ALA A 4 -19.23 -20.43 -22.91
N THR A 5 -18.57 -20.24 -21.76
CA THR A 5 -19.16 -20.34 -20.41
C THR A 5 -18.39 -19.44 -19.44
N GLY A 6 -19.13 -18.74 -18.57
CA GLY A 6 -18.59 -17.97 -17.45
C GLY A 6 -18.38 -18.84 -16.21
N PRO A 7 -17.71 -18.32 -15.16
CA PRO A 7 -17.56 -19.02 -13.89
C PRO A 7 -18.93 -19.32 -13.24
N ALA A 8 -18.95 -20.28 -12.32
CA ALA A 8 -20.15 -20.59 -11.56
C ALA A 8 -20.54 -19.37 -10.69
N PRO A 9 -21.84 -19.05 -10.56
CA PRO A 9 -22.29 -17.95 -9.71
C PRO A 9 -21.76 -18.07 -8.28
N GLU A 10 -21.43 -16.95 -7.66
CA GLU A 10 -21.03 -16.90 -6.27
C GLU A 10 -22.05 -17.64 -5.36
N THR A 11 -21.53 -18.49 -4.48
CA THR A 11 -22.37 -19.22 -3.52
C THR A 11 -22.84 -18.30 -2.39
N ALA A 12 -24.09 -18.48 -1.94
CA ALA A 12 -24.64 -17.75 -0.79
C ALA A 12 -23.78 -17.88 0.49
N VAL A 13 -23.00 -18.96 0.62
CA VAL A 13 -22.05 -19.18 1.72
C VAL A 13 -20.88 -18.20 1.67
N ARG A 14 -20.34 -17.91 0.46
CA ARG A 14 -19.26 -16.94 0.27
C ARG A 14 -19.76 -15.51 0.49
N GLN A 15 -20.96 -15.18 0.01
CA GLN A 15 -21.61 -13.88 0.26
C GLN A 15 -21.82 -13.60 1.74
N GLN A 16 -22.28 -14.61 2.51
CA GLN A 16 -22.42 -14.48 3.95
C GLN A 16 -21.07 -14.35 4.67
N ALA A 17 -20.02 -15.03 4.20
CA ALA A 17 -18.68 -14.87 4.76
C ALA A 17 -18.14 -13.46 4.56
N VAL A 18 -18.26 -12.88 3.36
CA VAL A 18 -17.82 -11.50 3.07
C VAL A 18 -18.59 -10.48 3.91
N GLN A 19 -19.90 -10.66 4.10
CA GLN A 19 -20.70 -9.80 4.97
C GLN A 19 -20.35 -9.90 6.47
N GLN A 20 -19.76 -11.02 6.90
CA GLN A 20 -19.32 -11.26 8.28
C GLN A 20 -17.84 -10.83 8.50
N VAL A 21 -17.07 -10.62 7.42
CA VAL A 21 -15.66 -10.21 7.45
C VAL A 21 -15.49 -8.70 7.56
N PHE A 22 -16.55 -7.89 7.41
CA PHE A 22 -16.55 -6.55 7.98
C PHE A 22 -16.39 -6.70 9.48
N ALA A 23 -15.15 -6.48 9.95
CA ALA A 23 -14.77 -6.63 11.33
C ALA A 23 -15.83 -5.93 12.19
N PRO A 24 -16.46 -6.62 13.16
CA PRO A 24 -17.10 -5.91 14.24
C PRO A 24 -15.98 -5.05 14.83
N GLY A 25 -16.01 -3.74 14.53
CA GLY A 25 -15.04 -2.79 15.02
C GLY A 25 -14.85 -3.13 16.49
N ARG A 26 -13.59 -3.45 16.86
CA ARG A 26 -13.24 -3.96 18.20
C ARG A 26 -14.03 -3.13 19.20
N THR A 27 -15.13 -3.69 19.69
CA THR A 27 -15.66 -3.25 20.97
C THR A 27 -14.54 -3.68 21.89
N SER A 28 -13.79 -2.68 22.36
CA SER A 28 -12.77 -2.83 23.39
C SER A 28 -13.21 -3.94 24.31
N ALA A 29 -12.44 -5.02 24.37
CA ALA A 29 -12.74 -6.15 25.23
C ALA A 29 -13.16 -5.57 26.59
N SER A 30 -14.35 -5.95 27.04
CA SER A 30 -14.94 -5.46 28.29
C SER A 30 -13.93 -5.62 29.43
N GLY A 31 -13.30 -4.53 29.85
CA GLY A 31 -12.20 -4.58 30.81
C GLY A 31 -11.10 -3.54 30.61
N ASP A 32 -11.01 -2.90 29.45
CA ASP A 32 -10.07 -1.79 29.26
C ASP A 32 -10.56 -0.55 30.01
N ALA A 33 -10.17 -0.45 31.28
CA ALA A 33 -10.27 0.78 32.02
C ALA A 33 -9.53 1.84 31.22
N ARG A 34 -10.17 3.00 31.02
CA ARG A 34 -9.49 4.19 30.50
C ARG A 34 -8.54 4.71 31.58
N ASP A 35 -7.53 3.93 31.90
CA ASP A 35 -6.38 4.39 32.62
C ASP A 35 -5.49 5.11 31.61
N ASP A 36 -4.98 6.25 32.04
CA ASP A 36 -4.31 7.30 31.28
C ASP A 36 -2.93 6.86 30.73
N GLU A 37 -2.71 5.55 30.65
CA GLU A 37 -1.48 4.85 30.29
C GLU A 37 -1.65 4.04 28.99
N LEU A 38 -2.23 4.65 27.96
CA LEU A 38 -2.13 4.14 26.59
C LEU A 38 -0.64 3.95 26.24
N GLY A 39 -0.17 2.70 26.26
CA GLY A 39 1.21 2.34 25.88
C GLY A 39 1.99 1.48 26.88
N ASN A 40 1.48 1.22 28.09
CA ASN A 40 2.21 0.41 29.09
C ASN A 40 2.20 -1.12 28.82
N ASP A 41 1.33 -1.60 27.93
CA ASP A 41 1.38 -2.99 27.42
C ASP A 41 2.35 -3.17 26.24
N ILE A 42 2.91 -2.07 25.71
CA ILE A 42 4.02 -2.13 24.76
C ILE A 42 5.29 -2.21 25.60
N SER A 43 5.62 -3.40 26.08
CA SER A 43 6.99 -3.66 26.52
C SER A 43 7.89 -3.41 25.32
N TYR A 44 8.49 -2.22 25.24
CA TYR A 44 9.47 -1.86 24.22
C TYR A 44 10.55 -2.94 24.26
N VAL A 45 10.50 -3.85 23.30
CA VAL A 45 11.61 -4.72 23.00
C VAL A 45 12.68 -3.78 22.45
N HIS A 46 13.52 -3.25 23.35
CA HIS A 46 14.74 -2.57 22.98
C HIS A 46 15.70 -3.62 22.43
N GLY A 47 15.45 -4.03 21.19
CA GLY A 47 16.43 -4.75 20.38
C GLY A 47 17.69 -3.91 20.26
N ALA A 48 18.83 -4.57 20.01
CA ALA A 48 20.01 -3.85 19.59
C ALA A 48 19.66 -2.99 18.35
N PRO A 49 20.26 -1.79 18.18
CA PRO A 49 20.03 -0.96 17.01
C PRO A 49 20.19 -1.80 15.73
N VAL A 50 19.15 -1.84 14.89
CA VAL A 50 19.23 -2.50 13.59
C VAL A 50 20.24 -1.73 12.75
N ALA A 51 21.38 -2.36 12.46
CA ALA A 51 22.35 -1.78 11.54
C ALA A 51 21.70 -1.77 10.14
N PRO A 52 21.54 -0.60 9.50
CA PRO A 52 20.85 -0.54 8.22
C PRO A 52 21.71 -1.18 7.13
N ALA A 53 21.04 -1.89 6.22
CA ALA A 53 21.64 -2.20 4.93
C ALA A 53 21.64 -0.96 4.03
N GLU A 54 22.41 -1.01 2.94
CA GLU A 54 22.48 0.07 1.97
C GLU A 54 22.10 -0.41 0.59
N VAL A 55 21.42 0.46 -0.16
CA VAL A 55 21.16 0.26 -1.58
C VAL A 55 21.35 1.56 -2.35
N ASP A 56 21.83 1.46 -3.58
CA ASP A 56 21.88 2.57 -4.54
C ASP A 56 20.90 2.28 -5.66
N LEU A 57 19.81 3.06 -5.72
CA LEU A 57 18.71 2.83 -6.64
C LEU A 57 19.17 2.89 -8.11
N ARG A 58 20.24 3.63 -8.41
CA ARG A 58 20.79 3.77 -9.78
C ARG A 58 21.45 2.49 -10.30
N THR A 59 21.74 1.55 -9.41
CA THR A 59 22.41 0.30 -9.74
C THR A 59 21.43 -0.84 -10.01
N LEU A 60 20.15 -0.62 -9.71
CA LEU A 60 19.10 -1.61 -9.84
C LEU A 60 18.54 -1.65 -11.27
N PRO A 61 18.00 -2.80 -11.70
CA PRO A 61 17.32 -2.86 -12.99
C PRO A 61 16.09 -1.95 -12.98
N SER A 62 15.90 -1.22 -14.09
CA SER A 62 14.58 -0.67 -14.43
C SER A 62 13.81 -1.76 -15.16
N ARG A 63 12.84 -2.36 -14.49
CA ARG A 63 11.97 -3.38 -15.08
C ARG A 63 10.55 -3.25 -14.57
N ALA A 64 9.62 -3.50 -15.49
CA ALA A 64 8.22 -3.70 -15.19
C ALA A 64 7.99 -5.12 -14.65
N ALA A 65 6.75 -5.44 -14.29
CA ALA A 65 6.37 -6.79 -13.92
C ALA A 65 6.62 -7.77 -15.08
N ASP A 66 7.21 -8.92 -14.78
CA ASP A 66 7.61 -9.89 -15.80
C ASP A 66 6.42 -10.68 -16.40
N THR A 67 5.24 -10.69 -15.76
CA THR A 67 4.06 -11.45 -16.23
C THR A 67 2.72 -10.87 -15.80
N ASP A 68 1.72 -10.98 -16.69
CA ASP A 68 0.34 -10.57 -16.40
C ASP A 68 -0.45 -11.64 -15.61
N LEU A 69 -0.22 -11.78 -14.30
CA LEU A 69 -0.82 -12.87 -13.52
C LEU A 69 -2.35 -12.75 -13.45
N LEU A 70 -2.90 -11.55 -13.34
CA LEU A 70 -4.35 -11.36 -13.21
C LEU A 70 -5.07 -11.51 -14.54
N GLN A 71 -4.49 -11.08 -15.68
CA GLN A 71 -5.00 -11.41 -17.00
C GLN A 71 -4.87 -12.90 -17.27
N GLN A 72 -3.81 -13.57 -16.82
CA GLN A 72 -3.70 -15.03 -16.93
C GLN A 72 -4.80 -15.72 -16.12
N ARG A 73 -5.05 -15.29 -14.88
CA ARG A 73 -6.13 -15.81 -14.03
C ARG A 73 -7.51 -15.50 -14.59
N TYR A 74 -7.73 -14.29 -15.11
CA TYR A 74 -8.95 -13.91 -15.82
C TYR A 74 -9.15 -14.77 -17.06
N LEU A 75 -8.13 -14.92 -17.91
CA LEU A 75 -8.16 -15.76 -19.12
C LEU A 75 -8.32 -17.25 -18.79
N ALA A 76 -7.77 -17.71 -17.67
CA ALA A 76 -7.93 -19.07 -17.12
C ALA A 76 -9.30 -19.28 -16.45
N GLY A 77 -9.98 -18.21 -16.05
CA GLY A 77 -11.34 -18.24 -15.50
C GLY A 77 -11.39 -18.40 -14.00
N GLU A 78 -10.30 -18.03 -13.33
CA GLU A 78 -10.15 -18.10 -11.88
C GLU A 78 -10.73 -16.87 -11.15
N PHE A 79 -11.04 -15.80 -11.89
CA PHE A 79 -11.59 -14.56 -11.37
C PHE A 79 -12.50 -13.89 -12.43
N ASP A 80 -13.60 -13.28 -11.97
CA ASP A 80 -14.54 -12.52 -12.80
C ASP A 80 -14.42 -11.03 -12.48
N MET A 81 -13.91 -10.24 -13.44
CA MET A 81 -13.77 -8.79 -13.29
C MET A 81 -15.11 -8.05 -13.46
N ASP A 82 -16.13 -8.73 -13.98
CA ASP A 82 -17.46 -8.18 -14.25
C ASP A 82 -18.45 -8.56 -13.12
N GLU A 83 -18.04 -9.38 -12.15
CA GLU A 83 -18.85 -9.72 -10.98
C GLU A 83 -18.89 -8.55 -10.00
N ASN A 84 -20.09 -8.03 -9.73
CA ASN A 84 -20.28 -7.00 -8.71
C ASN A 84 -20.15 -7.64 -7.32
N GLU A 85 -18.94 -7.66 -6.77
CA GLU A 85 -18.66 -8.09 -5.38
C GLU A 85 -19.09 -7.04 -4.33
N GLY A 86 -19.76 -5.95 -4.76
CA GLY A 86 -20.32 -4.97 -3.84
C GLY A 86 -21.32 -5.61 -2.87
N PRO A 87 -21.34 -5.21 -1.58
CA PRO A 87 -22.21 -5.81 -0.56
C PRO A 87 -23.70 -5.54 -0.81
N VAL A 88 -24.04 -4.74 -1.83
CA VAL A 88 -25.38 -4.29 -2.17
C VAL A 88 -25.65 -4.48 -3.66
N SER A 89 -26.94 -4.61 -4.01
CA SER A 89 -27.34 -4.74 -5.42
C SER A 89 -27.05 -3.46 -6.22
N PRO A 90 -26.92 -3.53 -7.56
CA PRO A 90 -26.66 -2.35 -8.40
C PRO A 90 -27.67 -1.22 -8.19
N ALA A 91 -28.95 -1.54 -8.03
CA ALA A 91 -29.98 -0.54 -7.78
C ALA A 91 -29.82 0.17 -6.42
N VAL A 92 -29.32 -0.53 -5.40
CA VAL A 92 -29.01 0.08 -4.10
C VAL A 92 -27.76 0.94 -4.21
N PHE A 93 -26.73 0.47 -4.91
CA PHE A 93 -25.53 1.26 -5.19
C PHE A 93 -25.86 2.58 -5.92
N ASP A 94 -26.66 2.52 -6.98
CA ASP A 94 -27.08 3.70 -7.73
C ASP A 94 -27.85 4.70 -6.84
N ASN A 95 -28.73 4.21 -5.97
CA ASN A 95 -29.43 5.06 -5.01
C ASN A 95 -28.48 5.73 -4.01
N LEU A 96 -27.50 4.99 -3.46
CA LEU A 96 -26.49 5.54 -2.55
C LEU A 96 -25.63 6.61 -3.21
N VAL A 97 -25.29 6.43 -4.49
CA VAL A 97 -24.57 7.46 -5.27
C VAL A 97 -25.43 8.71 -5.44
N GLN A 98 -26.71 8.57 -5.78
CA GLN A 98 -27.62 9.71 -5.88
C GLN A 98 -27.83 10.41 -4.54
N GLU A 99 -27.94 9.66 -3.44
CA GLU A 99 -28.03 10.20 -2.08
C GLU A 99 -26.76 10.97 -1.70
N SER A 100 -25.57 10.42 -1.96
CA SER A 100 -24.28 11.08 -1.71
C SER A 100 -24.13 12.38 -2.52
N LEU A 101 -24.49 12.37 -3.81
CA LEU A 101 -24.49 13.58 -4.64
C LEU A 101 -25.49 14.64 -4.17
N ALA A 102 -26.57 14.23 -3.51
CA ALA A 102 -27.58 15.12 -2.95
C ALA A 102 -27.24 15.61 -1.53
N GLN A 103 -26.22 15.07 -0.87
CA GLN A 103 -25.79 15.53 0.44
C GLN A 103 -25.24 16.96 0.34
N GLY A 104 -25.80 17.86 1.15
CA GLY A 104 -25.22 19.19 1.33
C GLY A 104 -23.87 19.09 2.03
N VAL A 105 -22.99 20.07 1.80
CA VAL A 105 -21.72 20.16 2.53
C VAL A 105 -21.98 20.20 4.03
N ASP A 106 -21.45 19.21 4.76
CA ASP A 106 -21.52 19.18 6.21
C ASP A 106 -20.56 20.22 6.79
N LYS A 107 -21.12 21.37 7.17
CA LYS A 107 -20.38 22.49 7.76
C LYS A 107 -19.89 22.23 9.18
N SER A 108 -20.21 21.08 9.79
CA SER A 108 -19.67 20.67 11.09
C SER A 108 -18.35 19.90 10.97
N VAL A 109 -18.10 19.26 9.82
CA VAL A 109 -16.85 18.53 9.49
C VAL A 109 -15.93 19.38 8.61
N GLN A 110 -16.50 20.12 7.64
CA GLN A 110 -15.76 21.02 6.77
C GLN A 110 -16.24 22.47 6.96
N ASN A 111 -15.48 23.25 7.75
CA ASN A 111 -15.61 24.71 7.79
C ASN A 111 -15.05 25.32 6.50
N TYR A 112 -15.71 25.08 5.37
CA TYR A 112 -15.40 25.78 4.13
C TYR A 112 -16.06 27.17 4.15
N GLU A 113 -15.40 28.10 4.83
CA GLU A 113 -15.68 29.53 4.68
C GLU A 113 -15.15 29.95 3.31
N GLY A 114 -16.06 30.33 2.41
CA GLY A 114 -15.69 30.72 1.05
C GLY A 114 -14.68 31.86 1.05
N SER A 115 -13.48 31.55 0.56
CA SER A 115 -12.36 32.43 0.18
C SER A 115 -11.39 32.89 1.30
N PRO A 116 -10.18 32.32 1.33
CA PRO A 116 -9.03 33.06 0.84
C PRO A 116 -9.03 33.06 -0.68
N THR A 117 -8.64 34.17 -1.32
CA THR A 117 -8.20 34.12 -2.72
C THR A 117 -7.16 33.01 -2.79
N ILE A 118 -7.51 31.86 -3.38
CA ILE A 118 -6.53 30.83 -3.70
C ILE A 118 -5.55 31.59 -4.59
N LEU A 119 -4.35 31.90 -4.07
CA LEU A 119 -3.21 32.27 -4.91
C LEU A 119 -3.24 31.24 -6.01
N ALA A 120 -3.59 31.66 -7.23
CA ALA A 120 -3.93 30.74 -8.30
C ALA A 120 -2.91 29.60 -8.26
N LEU A 121 -3.38 28.41 -7.84
CA LEU A 121 -2.56 27.20 -7.88
C LEU A 121 -2.28 27.06 -9.37
N ASN A 122 -1.10 27.53 -9.78
CA ASN A 122 -0.63 27.28 -11.13
C ASN A 122 -0.58 25.77 -11.21
N SER A 123 -1.51 25.18 -11.99
CA SER A 123 -1.47 23.76 -12.26
C SER A 123 -0.06 23.46 -12.72
N GLY A 124 0.67 22.68 -11.92
CA GLY A 124 1.97 22.17 -12.31
C GLY A 124 1.84 21.26 -13.51
N ALA A 125 2.91 20.55 -13.85
CA ALA A 125 2.83 19.48 -14.82
C ALA A 125 1.82 18.42 -14.35
N SER A 126 1.04 17.89 -15.29
CA SER A 126 0.24 16.68 -15.10
C SER A 126 0.84 15.62 -16.01
N PHE A 127 1.11 14.44 -15.45
CA PHE A 127 1.75 13.35 -16.18
C PHE A 127 1.16 12.01 -15.74
N LYS A 128 1.38 10.98 -16.56
CA LYS A 128 0.99 9.60 -16.24
C LYS A 128 2.05 8.95 -15.37
N SER A 129 1.62 8.32 -14.28
CA SER A 129 2.48 7.47 -13.45
C SER A 129 2.63 6.07 -14.04
N ILE A 130 3.26 5.17 -13.29
CA ILE A 130 3.29 3.73 -13.55
C ILE A 130 1.88 3.16 -13.63
N ASP A 131 1.68 2.22 -14.55
CA ASP A 131 0.41 1.55 -14.76
C ASP A 131 0.40 0.11 -14.23
N TYR A 132 -0.71 -0.58 -14.49
CA TYR A 132 -0.93 -1.97 -14.14
C TYR A 132 0.19 -2.89 -14.66
N THR A 133 0.70 -2.69 -15.89
CA THR A 133 1.78 -3.51 -16.46
C THR A 133 3.12 -3.32 -15.74
N GLN A 134 3.29 -2.22 -15.02
CA GLN A 134 4.53 -1.83 -14.35
C GLN A 134 4.54 -2.13 -12.84
N SER A 135 3.38 -2.41 -12.22
CA SER A 135 3.19 -2.53 -10.76
C SER A 135 3.01 -3.97 -10.23
N GLN A 136 3.26 -4.98 -11.06
CA GLN A 136 2.84 -6.38 -10.86
C GLN A 136 1.36 -6.54 -10.52
N GLN A 137 0.53 -5.63 -11.02
CA GLN A 137 -0.86 -5.94 -11.31
C GLN A 137 -1.76 -6.24 -10.13
N GLY A 138 -1.48 -5.70 -8.95
CA GLY A 138 -2.46 -5.72 -7.86
C GLY A 138 -3.75 -5.02 -8.28
N VAL A 139 -4.88 -5.71 -8.07
CA VAL A 139 -6.24 -5.19 -8.26
C VAL A 139 -7.01 -5.37 -6.94
N PRO A 140 -7.66 -4.32 -6.40
CA PRO A 140 -7.58 -2.94 -6.88
C PRO A 140 -6.15 -2.39 -6.80
N PRO A 141 -5.78 -1.39 -7.62
CA PRO A 141 -4.47 -0.76 -7.48
C PRO A 141 -4.37 -0.10 -6.11
N ASP A 142 -3.24 -0.30 -5.44
CA ASP A 142 -2.89 0.40 -4.19
C ASP A 142 -1.77 1.43 -4.45
N PRO A 143 -2.11 2.66 -4.89
CA PRO A 143 -1.14 3.70 -5.18
C PRO A 143 -0.85 4.58 -3.96
N ASP A 144 0.42 4.92 -3.79
CA ASP A 144 0.85 6.00 -2.90
C ASP A 144 1.86 6.93 -3.59
N ILE A 145 1.98 8.15 -3.10
CA ILE A 145 2.82 9.20 -3.67
C ILE A 145 3.49 10.02 -2.59
N THR A 146 4.78 10.25 -2.76
CA THR A 146 5.51 11.24 -1.96
C THR A 146 6.24 12.28 -2.83
N VAL A 147 6.33 13.49 -2.30
CA VAL A 147 6.64 14.71 -3.03
C VAL A 147 7.69 15.50 -2.25
N GLY A 148 8.97 15.27 -2.53
CA GLY A 148 10.06 16.05 -1.91
C GLY A 148 10.32 17.39 -2.61
N THR A 149 11.48 18.01 -2.41
CA THR A 149 11.76 19.35 -2.98
C THR A 149 11.79 19.36 -4.51
N GLY A 150 12.44 18.37 -5.13
CA GLY A 150 12.72 18.34 -6.57
C GLY A 150 12.24 17.08 -7.30
N GLN A 151 11.90 16.02 -6.57
CA GLN A 151 11.52 14.73 -7.15
C GLN A 151 10.26 14.18 -6.48
N ILE A 152 9.59 13.29 -7.20
CA ILE A 152 8.34 12.63 -6.82
C ILE A 152 8.61 11.13 -6.88
N ILE A 153 8.14 10.38 -5.88
CA ILE A 153 8.11 8.92 -5.93
C ILE A 153 6.64 8.52 -5.98
N ILE A 154 6.29 7.64 -6.92
CA ILE A 154 4.97 7.03 -6.98
C ILE A 154 5.15 5.53 -6.87
N GLY A 155 4.53 4.94 -5.86
CA GLY A 155 4.48 3.51 -5.61
C GLY A 155 3.10 2.99 -5.95
N VAL A 156 3.01 1.81 -6.57
CA VAL A 156 1.75 1.13 -6.83
C VAL A 156 1.99 -0.35 -6.60
N ASN A 157 1.26 -0.93 -5.65
CA ASN A 157 1.36 -2.34 -5.25
C ASN A 157 2.81 -2.75 -4.93
N THR A 158 3.53 -3.32 -5.91
CA THR A 158 4.84 -3.93 -5.71
C THR A 158 5.99 -3.18 -6.39
N SER A 159 5.70 -2.07 -7.05
CA SER A 159 6.68 -1.29 -7.79
C SER A 159 6.58 0.18 -7.46
N PHE A 160 7.67 0.90 -7.69
CA PHE A 160 7.69 2.35 -7.62
C PHE A 160 8.53 2.96 -8.75
N GLN A 161 8.34 4.25 -8.99
CA GLN A 161 9.13 5.01 -9.94
C GLN A 161 9.40 6.43 -9.43
N VAL A 162 10.59 6.94 -9.74
CA VAL A 162 11.04 8.29 -9.39
C VAL A 162 10.90 9.20 -10.61
N PHE A 163 10.25 10.34 -10.42
CA PHE A 163 10.06 11.38 -11.44
C PHE A 163 10.63 12.72 -10.97
N ASP A 164 10.93 13.61 -11.92
CA ASP A 164 11.06 15.04 -11.62
C ASP A 164 9.69 15.72 -11.50
N LYS A 165 9.65 17.00 -11.09
CA LYS A 165 8.41 17.79 -10.98
C LYS A 165 7.71 18.06 -12.31
N ALA A 166 8.36 17.82 -13.44
CA ALA A 166 7.78 17.94 -14.76
C ALA A 166 7.18 16.61 -15.27
N GLY A 167 7.38 15.50 -14.54
CA GLY A 167 6.90 14.18 -14.90
C GLY A 167 7.86 13.35 -15.74
N ASN A 168 9.11 13.80 -15.91
CA ASN A 168 10.11 12.97 -16.57
C ASN A 168 10.57 11.88 -15.61
N SER A 169 10.59 10.64 -16.10
CA SER A 169 11.14 9.52 -15.36
C SER A 169 12.64 9.71 -15.14
N LEU A 170 13.08 9.54 -13.89
CA LEU A 170 14.48 9.60 -13.48
C LEU A 170 15.04 8.20 -13.24
N VAL A 171 14.32 7.37 -12.49
CA VAL A 171 14.68 5.96 -12.23
C VAL A 171 13.41 5.12 -12.09
N GLY A 172 13.46 3.87 -12.53
CA GLY A 172 12.38 2.89 -12.44
C GLY A 172 11.59 2.74 -13.75
N PRO A 173 10.46 2.01 -13.75
CA PRO A 173 9.86 1.33 -12.59
C PRO A 173 10.84 0.32 -11.97
N THR A 174 10.80 0.20 -10.66
CA THR A 174 11.64 -0.70 -9.87
C THR A 174 10.75 -1.51 -8.96
N LEU A 175 10.95 -2.83 -8.95
CA LEU A 175 10.27 -3.72 -8.00
C LEU A 175 10.83 -3.48 -6.60
N PHE A 176 9.95 -3.41 -5.61
CA PHE A 176 10.39 -3.32 -4.22
C PHE A 176 11.22 -4.53 -3.78
N SER A 177 10.96 -5.71 -4.36
CA SER A 177 11.77 -6.91 -4.14
C SER A 177 13.21 -6.76 -4.66
N ASP A 178 13.43 -6.06 -5.76
CA ASP A 178 14.78 -5.74 -6.26
C ASP A 178 15.45 -4.67 -5.40
N PHE A 179 14.66 -3.70 -4.90
CA PHE A 179 15.15 -2.60 -4.07
C PHE A 179 15.62 -3.05 -2.69
N TRP A 180 14.84 -3.89 -2.01
CA TRP A 180 15.24 -4.44 -0.72
C TRP A 180 16.14 -5.68 -0.86
N GLY A 181 15.99 -6.47 -1.92
CA GLY A 181 16.70 -7.75 -2.06
C GLY A 181 16.44 -8.66 -0.85
N ALA A 182 17.51 -9.13 -0.21
CA ALA A 182 17.42 -9.95 1.00
C ALA A 182 17.39 -9.12 2.31
N ASN A 183 17.25 -7.80 2.23
CA ASN A 183 17.31 -6.90 3.40
C ASN A 183 15.94 -6.58 4.01
N CYS A 184 14.89 -7.26 3.57
CA CYS A 184 13.54 -7.18 4.12
C CYS A 184 13.09 -8.60 4.48
N GLY A 185 13.04 -8.91 5.78
CA GLY A 185 12.76 -10.26 6.27
C GLY A 185 13.91 -11.26 6.15
N THR A 186 13.58 -12.55 6.05
CA THR A 186 14.52 -13.68 6.17
C THR A 186 15.23 -14.11 4.89
N GLY A 187 15.00 -13.45 3.76
CA GLY A 187 15.68 -13.76 2.50
C GLY A 187 15.01 -13.19 1.26
N SER A 188 15.45 -13.61 0.07
CA SER A 188 15.00 -13.09 -1.23
C SER A 188 13.65 -13.64 -1.72
N SER A 189 12.98 -14.49 -0.92
CA SER A 189 11.70 -15.13 -1.28
C SER A 189 10.49 -14.43 -0.66
N VAL A 190 10.69 -13.26 -0.06
CA VAL A 190 9.62 -12.46 0.53
C VAL A 190 8.69 -11.88 -0.55
N VAL A 191 7.40 -11.94 -0.25
CA VAL A 191 6.34 -11.28 -1.01
C VAL A 191 6.14 -9.90 -0.40
N MET A 192 6.08 -8.85 -1.22
CA MET A 192 5.94 -7.46 -0.77
C MET A 192 4.67 -6.85 -1.36
N PHE A 193 3.97 -6.03 -0.57
CA PHE A 193 2.67 -5.44 -0.91
C PHE A 193 2.39 -4.24 0.01
N ASP A 194 1.36 -3.46 -0.35
CA ASP A 194 0.88 -2.27 0.37
C ASP A 194 1.98 -1.22 0.62
N PRO A 195 2.40 -0.49 -0.43
CA PRO A 195 3.46 0.50 -0.29
C PRO A 195 2.95 1.74 0.46
N TYR A 196 3.79 2.30 1.31
CA TYR A 196 3.55 3.58 1.99
C TYR A 196 4.72 4.51 1.76
N LEU A 197 4.48 5.74 1.31
CA LEU A 197 5.50 6.67 0.87
C LEU A 197 5.34 8.01 1.58
N ASP A 198 6.43 8.53 2.14
CA ASP A 198 6.41 9.83 2.83
C ASP A 198 7.70 10.62 2.59
N TYR A 199 7.68 11.91 2.91
CA TYR A 199 8.83 12.80 2.83
C TYR A 199 8.98 13.62 4.09
N ASP A 200 10.11 13.45 4.78
CA ASP A 200 10.48 14.26 5.93
C ASP A 200 11.00 15.62 5.43
N GLU A 201 10.20 16.68 5.55
CA GLU A 201 10.60 18.03 5.11
C GLU A 201 11.67 18.65 6.00
N LYS A 202 11.81 18.20 7.24
CA LYS A 202 12.78 18.75 8.18
C LYS A 202 14.18 18.28 7.83
N GLU A 203 14.34 16.98 7.56
CA GLU A 203 15.63 16.39 7.24
C GLU A 203 15.89 16.28 5.73
N ASN A 204 14.88 16.59 4.91
CA ASN A 204 14.87 16.46 3.45
C ASN A 204 15.19 15.02 3.03
N ARG A 205 14.31 14.09 3.43
CA ARG A 205 14.49 12.65 3.24
C ARG A 205 13.22 11.99 2.72
N TYR A 206 13.39 11.12 1.73
CA TYR A 206 12.32 10.25 1.24
C TYR A 206 12.25 9.01 2.11
N ILE A 207 11.03 8.62 2.50
CA ILE A 207 10.73 7.43 3.28
C ILE A 207 9.88 6.51 2.41
N LEU A 208 10.34 5.28 2.23
CA LEU A 208 9.60 4.24 1.49
C LEU A 208 9.35 3.10 2.47
N GLY A 209 8.08 2.81 2.73
CA GLY A 209 7.59 1.69 3.50
C GLY A 209 6.99 0.63 2.58
N ILE A 210 7.15 -0.63 2.95
CA ILE A 210 6.39 -1.72 2.36
C ILE A 210 6.19 -2.86 3.36
N THR A 211 5.04 -3.51 3.29
CA THR A 211 4.78 -4.73 4.04
C THR A 211 5.31 -5.93 3.29
N ALA A 212 5.85 -6.91 4.00
CA ALA A 212 6.30 -8.16 3.41
C ALA A 212 5.90 -9.37 4.25
N TYR A 213 5.82 -10.55 3.64
CA TYR A 213 5.79 -11.82 4.36
C TYR A 213 6.67 -12.86 3.65
N ASP A 214 7.22 -13.82 4.40
CA ASP A 214 7.98 -14.94 3.81
C ASP A 214 7.08 -16.20 3.76
N PRO A 215 6.67 -16.67 2.57
CA PRO A 215 5.82 -17.86 2.45
C PRO A 215 6.48 -19.14 2.98
N ASN A 216 7.79 -19.15 3.19
CA ASN A 216 8.54 -20.32 3.67
C ASN A 216 8.77 -20.29 5.19
N VAL A 217 8.41 -19.20 5.86
CA VAL A 217 8.54 -19.05 7.31
C VAL A 217 7.16 -19.16 7.93
N ASN A 218 7.02 -20.08 8.89
CA ASN A 218 5.79 -20.27 9.67
C ASN A 218 4.50 -20.37 8.82
N GLY A 219 4.59 -20.99 7.64
CA GLY A 219 3.45 -21.18 6.76
C GLY A 219 2.97 -19.93 6.01
N GLY A 220 3.74 -18.85 6.03
CA GLY A 220 3.38 -17.55 5.43
C GLY A 220 2.81 -16.53 6.42
N ASP A 221 2.70 -16.88 7.70
CA ASP A 221 2.09 -16.04 8.72
C ASP A 221 3.07 -15.00 9.33
N ASN A 222 4.38 -15.08 9.01
CA ASN A 222 5.34 -14.08 9.50
C ASN A 222 5.42 -12.85 8.61
N GLY A 223 4.93 -11.72 9.12
CA GLY A 223 5.00 -10.41 8.47
C GLY A 223 6.25 -9.61 8.84
N TYR A 224 6.64 -8.71 7.95
CA TYR A 224 7.72 -7.74 8.15
C TYR A 224 7.24 -6.36 7.72
N ALA A 225 7.64 -5.34 8.47
CA ALA A 225 7.54 -3.95 8.04
C ALA A 225 8.93 -3.50 7.59
N CYS A 226 9.05 -3.07 6.35
CA CYS A 226 10.32 -2.68 5.75
C CYS A 226 10.31 -1.19 5.43
N ILE A 227 11.30 -0.47 5.96
CA ILE A 227 11.39 0.99 5.87
C ILE A 227 12.73 1.35 5.26
N ALA A 228 12.71 2.20 4.24
CA ALA A 228 13.88 2.76 3.63
C ALA A 228 13.87 4.28 3.81
N VAL A 229 15.02 4.85 4.12
CA VAL A 229 15.21 6.30 4.24
C VAL A 229 16.33 6.73 3.31
N SER A 230 16.06 7.71 2.45
CA SER A 230 17.09 8.20 1.54
C SER A 230 18.28 8.75 2.34
N LYS A 231 19.48 8.76 1.76
CA LYS A 231 20.66 9.37 2.42
C LYS A 231 20.70 10.88 2.26
N THR A 232 20.02 11.40 1.24
CA THR A 232 19.99 12.81 0.86
C THR A 232 18.62 13.16 0.30
N ASP A 233 18.42 14.43 -0.06
CA ASP A 233 17.25 14.93 -0.79
C ASP A 233 17.24 14.53 -2.28
N ASN A 234 17.63 13.30 -2.58
CA ASN A 234 17.65 12.73 -3.92
C ASN A 234 17.02 11.34 -3.87
N ALA A 235 15.76 11.25 -4.26
CA ALA A 235 14.97 10.04 -4.36
C ALA A 235 15.59 9.00 -5.29
N ALA A 236 16.35 9.42 -6.31
CA ALA A 236 17.07 8.53 -7.22
C ALA A 236 18.40 8.00 -6.63
N GLY A 237 18.74 8.37 -5.39
CA GLY A 237 20.05 8.13 -4.80
C GLY A 237 20.14 6.85 -3.97
N GLN A 238 20.88 6.97 -2.86
CA GLN A 238 21.14 5.88 -1.93
C GLN A 238 20.15 5.89 -0.78
N TYR A 239 19.88 4.72 -0.21
CA TYR A 239 18.98 4.53 0.91
C TYR A 239 19.62 3.68 2.01
N TRP A 240 19.21 3.97 3.25
CA TRP A 240 19.32 3.07 4.38
C TRP A 240 18.09 2.17 4.42
N LEU A 241 18.28 0.87 4.54
CA LEU A 241 17.20 -0.11 4.62
C LEU A 241 17.10 -0.68 6.03
N TYR A 242 15.89 -0.70 6.56
CA TYR A 242 15.51 -1.25 7.85
C TYR A 242 14.41 -2.28 7.65
N SER A 243 14.43 -3.32 8.47
CA SER A 243 13.40 -4.36 8.51
C SER A 243 13.03 -4.64 9.95
N PHE A 244 11.73 -4.73 10.20
CA PHE A 244 11.14 -4.97 11.51
C PHE A 244 10.29 -6.24 11.41
N ASP A 245 10.58 -7.21 12.26
CA ASP A 245 9.82 -8.44 12.37
C ASP A 245 8.47 -8.18 13.05
N GLY A 246 7.39 -8.66 12.43
CA GLY A 246 6.03 -8.61 12.98
C GLY A 246 5.82 -9.52 14.17
N ASN A 247 6.75 -10.43 14.46
CA ASN A 247 6.76 -11.19 15.70
C ASN A 247 7.63 -10.51 16.80
N PRO A 248 7.02 -9.92 17.84
CA PRO A 248 7.74 -9.32 18.95
C PRO A 248 8.34 -10.36 19.95
N GLY A 249 8.24 -11.67 19.71
CA GLY A 249 8.90 -12.68 20.54
C GLY A 249 8.16 -14.02 20.65
N THR A 250 7.59 -14.32 21.83
CA THR A 250 7.19 -15.68 22.24
C THR A 250 5.78 -16.12 21.78
N GLY A 251 5.15 -15.38 20.86
CA GLY A 251 3.80 -15.64 20.36
C GLY A 251 3.78 -16.30 18.98
N THR A 252 2.57 -16.63 18.50
CA THR A 252 2.31 -16.89 17.08
C THR A 252 2.48 -15.59 16.30
N ASP A 253 3.17 -15.66 15.16
CA ASP A 253 3.46 -14.51 14.31
C ASP A 253 2.22 -13.68 13.99
N TYR A 254 2.39 -12.37 14.01
CA TYR A 254 1.34 -11.42 13.69
C TYR A 254 1.65 -10.73 12.38
N PHE A 255 0.70 -10.79 11.48
CA PHE A 255 0.66 -9.94 10.31
C PHE A 255 0.37 -8.50 10.75
N PHE A 256 1.08 -7.54 10.16
CA PHE A 256 0.75 -6.12 10.32
C PHE A 256 -0.52 -5.81 9.51
N ASP A 257 -1.69 -6.17 10.05
CA ASP A 257 -2.98 -5.79 9.48
C ASP A 257 -3.33 -4.37 9.95
N TYR A 258 -2.96 -3.37 9.15
CA TYR A 258 -3.34 -1.98 9.35
C TYR A 258 -4.57 -1.67 8.50
N PRO A 259 -5.63 -1.05 9.05
CA PRO A 259 -6.66 -0.48 8.20
C PRO A 259 -6.07 0.67 7.39
N HIS A 260 -6.25 0.62 6.07
CA HIS A 260 -6.02 1.74 5.14
C HIS A 260 -7.18 2.74 5.19
#